data_AF-A0A8S1QRJ3-F1
#
_entry.id   AF-A0A8S1QRJ3-F1
#
_cell.length_a   1.000
_cell.length_b   1.000
_cell.length_c   1.000
_cell.angle_alpha   90.00
_cell.angle_beta   90.00
_cell.angle_gamma   90.00
#
_symmetry.space_group_name_H-M   'P 1'
#
loop_
_entity.id
_entity.type
_entity.pdbx_description
1 polymer ?
#
loop_
_entity_poly.entity_id
_entity_poly.type
_entity_poly.pdbx_seq_one_letter_code
_entity_poly.pdbx_strand_id
1 'polypeptide(L)'
;MEHNSDNQFYAPDHKQKDKYPLTNQISQDFLDDTHIYRIIRLCKESVKIMQDFKWENRLLKEKEWRQLKVYQSRGWLHYAIFEKEPYVLLFKRKIPKNKRS
;
A
#
# COMPACT_ATOMS: atom_id res chain seq x y z
N MET A 1 12.77 -25.95 -28.25
CA MET A 1 11.52 -25.47 -27.61
C MET A 1 11.85 -25.32 -26.15
N GLU A 2 12.27 -24.12 -25.75
CA GLU A 2 12.80 -23.86 -24.42
C GLU A 2 11.67 -23.69 -23.41
N HIS A 3 11.70 -24.50 -22.36
CA HIS A 3 11.02 -24.19 -21.10
C HIS A 3 11.83 -23.14 -20.34
N ASN A 4 11.14 -22.11 -19.84
CA ASN A 4 11.57 -21.36 -18.67
C ASN A 4 10.28 -20.92 -17.95
N SER A 5 9.64 -21.81 -17.17
CA SER A 5 9.74 -21.89 -15.70
C SER A 5 9.75 -20.54 -15.00
N ASP A 6 8.62 -20.29 -14.32
CA ASP A 6 8.56 -19.73 -12.98
C ASP A 6 9.12 -18.32 -12.75
N ASN A 7 8.24 -17.31 -12.85
CA ASN A 7 8.28 -16.21 -11.89
C ASN A 7 7.03 -16.26 -10.99
N GLN A 8 7.06 -17.29 -10.16
CA GLN A 8 6.19 -17.54 -9.03
C GLN A 8 6.46 -16.47 -7.96
N PHE A 9 5.79 -15.30 -8.01
CA PHE A 9 5.88 -14.30 -6.93
C PHE A 9 5.07 -14.67 -5.67
N TYR A 10 4.73 -15.95 -5.52
CA TYR A 10 4.16 -16.58 -4.34
C TYR A 10 4.67 -18.03 -4.24
N ALA A 11 5.94 -18.21 -3.92
CA ALA A 11 6.37 -19.46 -3.29
C ALA A 11 5.94 -19.39 -1.80
N PRO A 12 5.10 -20.30 -1.30
CA PRO A 12 4.83 -20.38 0.13
C PRO A 12 6.07 -20.99 0.79
N ASP A 13 6.92 -20.13 1.35
CA ASP A 13 8.05 -20.56 2.18
C ASP A 13 7.51 -21.18 3.48
N HIS A 14 7.90 -22.43 3.76
CA HIS A 14 7.44 -23.29 4.86
C HIS A 14 8.00 -22.88 6.24
N LYS A 15 7.84 -21.60 6.59
CA LYS A 15 7.91 -21.09 7.97
C LYS A 15 6.83 -20.05 8.06
N GLN A 16 5.91 -20.15 9.02
CA GLN A 16 4.77 -19.25 9.16
C GLN A 16 5.25 -17.84 9.50
N LYS A 17 5.69 -17.11 8.47
CA LYS A 17 6.16 -15.72 8.51
C LYS A 17 4.96 -14.88 8.93
N ASP A 18 5.15 -14.03 9.92
CA ASP A 18 4.11 -13.16 10.46
C ASP A 18 3.27 -12.54 9.33
N LYS A 19 1.94 -12.59 9.47
CA LYS A 19 0.95 -12.06 8.50
C LYS A 19 1.22 -10.59 8.12
N TYR A 20 1.90 -9.85 8.99
CA TYR A 20 2.19 -8.43 8.82
C TYR A 20 3.71 -8.19 8.84
N PRO A 21 4.23 -7.26 8.03
CA PRO A 21 5.63 -6.88 8.09
C PRO A 21 5.99 -6.19 9.42
N LEU A 22 7.29 -6.11 9.72
CA LEU A 22 7.82 -5.40 10.89
C LEU A 22 7.56 -3.89 10.84
N THR A 23 7.71 -3.29 9.65
CA THR A 23 7.46 -1.87 9.37
C THR A 23 6.52 -1.72 8.18
N ASN A 24 5.88 -0.55 8.06
CA ASN A 24 5.04 -0.26 6.91
C ASN A 24 5.88 -0.36 5.63
N GLN A 25 5.43 -1.16 4.65
CA GLN A 25 6.15 -1.40 3.40
C GLN A 25 5.47 -0.67 2.25
N ILE A 26 6.25 0.02 1.42
CA ILE A 26 5.80 0.75 0.24
C ILE A 26 6.16 -0.06 -1.01
N SER A 27 5.22 -0.25 -1.92
CA SER A 27 5.49 -0.88 -3.22
C SER A 27 6.32 0.01 -4.15
N GLN A 28 6.74 -0.53 -5.29
CA GLN A 28 7.16 0.31 -6.41
C GLN A 28 5.98 1.18 -6.89
N ASP A 29 6.28 2.41 -7.32
CA ASP A 29 5.31 3.32 -7.91
C ASP A 29 4.94 2.85 -9.33
N PHE A 30 3.66 2.94 -9.69
CA PHE A 30 3.16 2.73 -11.05
C PHE A 30 2.36 3.95 -11.51
N LEU A 31 2.29 4.19 -12.82
CA LEU A 31 1.76 5.43 -13.39
C LEU A 31 0.68 5.15 -14.44
N ASP A 32 -0.27 6.08 -14.53
CA ASP A 32 -1.07 6.31 -15.75
C ASP A 32 -0.77 7.72 -16.30
N ASP A 33 -1.57 8.18 -17.26
CA ASP A 33 -1.39 9.51 -17.91
C ASP A 33 -1.53 10.71 -16.95
N THR A 34 -2.14 10.52 -15.80
CA THR A 34 -2.64 11.58 -14.91
C THR A 34 -2.17 11.44 -13.45
N HIS A 35 -1.88 10.22 -12.99
CA HIS A 35 -1.60 9.88 -11.60
C HIS A 35 -0.45 8.88 -11.47
N ILE A 36 0.18 8.94 -10.30
CA ILE A 36 1.10 7.93 -9.77
C ILE A 36 0.35 7.21 -8.66
N TYR A 37 0.55 5.90 -8.57
CA TYR A 37 -0.07 5.00 -7.62
C TYR A 37 0.99 4.23 -6.84
N ARG A 38 0.64 3.85 -5.62
CA ARG A 38 1.42 2.93 -4.80
C ARG A 38 0.55 2.20 -3.81
N ILE A 39 1.07 1.09 -3.33
CA ILE A 39 0.44 0.25 -2.34
C ILE A 39 1.28 0.33 -1.06
N ILE A 40 0.60 0.45 0.08
CA ILE A 40 1.25 0.39 1.39
C ILE A 40 0.68 -0.79 2.17
N ARG A 41 1.55 -1.73 2.58
CA ARG A 41 1.18 -2.81 3.49
C ARG A 41 1.52 -2.39 4.92
N LEU A 42 0.52 -2.35 5.77
CA LEU A 42 0.65 -1.93 7.16
C LEU A 42 1.38 -3.00 7.99
N CYS A 43 2.26 -2.55 8.89
CA CYS A 43 2.82 -3.42 9.92
C CYS A 43 1.82 -3.75 11.02
N LYS A 44 2.17 -4.73 11.86
CA LYS A 44 1.32 -5.20 12.97
C LYS A 44 0.83 -4.07 13.87
N GLU A 45 1.70 -3.11 14.19
CA GLU A 45 1.35 -1.97 15.05
C GLU A 45 0.34 -1.03 14.38
N SER A 46 0.58 -0.67 13.12
CA SER A 46 -0.33 0.18 12.34
C SER A 46 -1.69 -0.48 12.14
N VAL A 47 -1.73 -1.81 11.95
CA VAL A 47 -2.98 -2.57 11.88
C VAL A 47 -3.76 -2.50 13.19
N LYS A 48 -3.07 -2.61 14.33
CA LYS A 48 -3.71 -2.46 15.65
C LYS A 48 -4.35 -1.08 15.80
N ILE A 49 -3.62 -0.01 15.46
CA ILE A 49 -4.16 1.36 15.50
C ILE A 49 -5.41 1.48 14.60
N MET A 50 -5.35 0.94 13.38
CA MET A 50 -6.47 0.96 12.45
C MET A 50 -7.71 0.26 13.03
N GLN A 51 -7.52 -0.88 13.69
CA GLN A 51 -8.57 -1.66 14.34
C GLN A 51 -9.16 -0.93 15.56
N ASP A 52 -8.32 -0.34 16.40
CA ASP A 52 -8.73 0.42 17.58
C ASP A 52 -9.65 1.60 17.19
N PHE A 53 -9.36 2.26 16.06
CA PHE A 53 -10.17 3.35 15.52
C PHE A 53 -11.29 2.92 14.56
N LYS A 54 -11.42 1.63 14.23
CA LYS A 54 -12.42 1.08 13.30
C LYS A 54 -12.38 1.71 11.90
N TRP A 55 -11.20 1.76 11.31
CA TRP A 55 -10.90 2.47 10.06
C TRP A 55 -10.81 1.58 8.80
N GLU A 56 -11.13 0.29 8.91
CA GLU A 56 -10.96 -0.71 7.86
C GLU A 56 -11.89 -0.52 6.66
N ASN A 57 -13.10 0.02 6.90
CA ASN A 57 -14.18 0.08 5.91
C ASN A 57 -14.42 1.49 5.36
N ARG A 58 -13.38 2.35 5.36
CA ARG A 58 -13.49 3.71 4.80
C ARG A 58 -12.16 4.24 4.28
N LEU A 59 -12.25 5.23 3.41
CA LEU A 59 -11.08 6.01 2.99
C LEU A 59 -10.56 6.87 4.15
N LEU A 60 -9.24 7.10 4.14
CA LEU A 60 -8.52 7.80 5.20
C LEU A 60 -8.03 9.15 4.67
N LYS A 61 -8.30 10.20 5.44
CA LYS A 61 -7.72 11.53 5.23
C LYS A 61 -6.24 11.53 5.58
N GLU A 62 -5.51 12.54 5.11
CA GLU A 62 -4.08 12.68 5.38
C GLU A 62 -3.71 12.62 6.86
N LYS A 63 -4.49 13.28 7.72
CA LYS A 63 -4.28 13.22 9.17
C LYS A 63 -4.48 11.81 9.76
N GLU A 64 -5.32 10.98 9.15
CA GLU A 64 -5.69 9.66 9.67
C GLU A 64 -4.65 8.62 9.24
N TRP A 65 -4.28 8.56 7.96
CA TRP A 65 -3.23 7.61 7.55
C TRP A 65 -1.86 7.96 8.13
N ARG A 66 -1.59 9.24 8.44
CA ARG A 66 -0.38 9.62 9.20
C ARG A 66 -0.37 9.07 10.63
N GLN A 67 -1.53 8.91 11.27
CA GLN A 67 -1.63 8.26 12.59
C GLN A 67 -1.32 6.77 12.53
N LEU A 68 -1.51 6.13 11.36
CA LEU A 68 -1.07 4.75 11.10
C LEU A 68 0.43 4.64 10.79
N LYS A 69 1.24 5.66 11.15
CA LYS A 69 2.68 5.73 10.88
C LYS A 69 3.03 5.57 9.39
N VAL A 70 2.10 5.93 8.50
CA VAL A 70 2.38 5.96 7.06
C VAL A 70 3.07 7.28 6.75
N TYR A 71 4.33 7.20 6.29
CA TYR A 71 5.14 8.36 5.93
C TYR A 71 5.34 8.42 4.42
N GLN A 72 4.82 9.48 3.81
CA GLN A 72 5.00 9.80 2.40
C GLN A 72 4.92 11.32 2.19
N SER A 73 5.35 11.76 1.00
CA SER A 73 5.31 13.17 0.59
C SER A 73 3.87 13.71 0.52
N ARG A 74 3.71 15.01 0.28
CA ARG A 74 2.37 15.65 0.19
C ARG A 74 1.64 15.23 -1.09
N GLY A 75 0.31 15.23 -1.03
CA GLY A 75 -0.59 15.05 -2.18
C GLY A 75 -1.05 13.62 -2.44
N TRP A 76 -0.67 12.65 -1.60
CA TRP A 76 -1.17 11.28 -1.68
C TRP A 76 -2.57 11.16 -1.08
N LEU A 77 -3.45 10.46 -1.80
CA LEU A 77 -4.84 10.20 -1.43
C LEU A 77 -5.06 8.69 -1.28
N HIS A 78 -5.59 8.25 -0.14
CA HIS A 78 -6.12 6.89 0.01
C HIS A 78 -7.40 6.82 -0.83
N TYR A 79 -7.37 6.11 -1.95
CA TYR A 79 -8.40 6.26 -3.00
C TYR A 79 -9.34 5.07 -3.16
N ALA A 80 -8.97 3.91 -2.64
CA ALA A 80 -9.76 2.70 -2.73
C ALA A 80 -9.48 1.79 -1.53
N ILE A 81 -10.50 1.05 -1.12
CA ILE A 81 -10.43 0.06 -0.04
C ILE A 81 -10.25 -1.30 -0.69
N PHE A 82 -9.29 -2.08 -0.21
CA PHE A 82 -9.15 -3.47 -0.62
C PHE A 82 -9.80 -4.38 0.42
N GLU A 83 -11.07 -4.70 0.23
CA GLU A 83 -11.90 -5.43 1.22
C GLU A 83 -11.30 -6.77 1.66
N LYS A 84 -10.59 -7.46 0.76
CA LYS A 84 -9.94 -8.75 1.08
C LYS A 84 -8.77 -8.61 2.06
N GLU A 85 -8.07 -7.47 2.04
CA GLU A 85 -6.93 -7.19 2.92
C GLU A 85 -6.94 -5.72 3.37
N PRO A 86 -7.72 -5.36 4.41
CA PRO A 86 -7.85 -3.96 4.85
C PRO A 86 -6.54 -3.31 5.35
N TYR A 87 -5.53 -4.12 5.66
CA TYR A 87 -4.16 -3.68 6.00
C TYR A 87 -3.31 -3.33 4.77
N VAL A 88 -3.90 -3.36 3.57
CA VAL A 88 -3.33 -2.90 2.31
C VAL A 88 -4.01 -1.59 1.93
N LEU A 89 -3.27 -0.48 2.02
CA LEU A 89 -3.77 0.85 1.67
C LEU A 89 -3.36 1.22 0.24
N LEU A 90 -4.34 1.64 -0.57
CA LEU A 90 -4.16 2.01 -1.97
C LEU A 90 -4.07 3.54 -2.10
N PHE A 91 -2.93 4.04 -2.56
CA PHE A 91 -2.68 5.48 -2.68
C PHE A 91 -2.54 5.93 -4.13
N LYS A 92 -3.04 7.14 -4.43
CA LYS A 92 -2.80 7.85 -5.69
C LYS A 92 -2.39 9.30 -5.47
N ARG A 93 -1.60 9.85 -6.38
CA ARG A 93 -1.18 11.26 -6.39
C ARG A 93 -1.11 11.78 -7.81
N LYS A 94 -1.61 12.98 -8.05
CA LYS A 94 -1.59 13.62 -9.38
C LYS A 94 -0.17 13.89 -9.85
N ILE A 95 0.11 13.63 -11.13
CA ILE A 95 1.39 13.97 -11.76
C ILE A 95 1.48 15.51 -11.90
N PRO A 96 2.59 16.15 -11.49
CA PRO A 96 2.79 17.57 -11.73
C PRO A 96 2.76 17.87 -13.23
N LYS A 97 1.98 18.88 -13.64
CA LYS A 97 1.87 19.29 -15.06
C LYS A 97 3.20 19.75 -15.67
N ASN A 98 4.21 20.04 -14.85
CA ASN A 98 5.49 20.60 -15.27
C ASN A 98 6.54 19.53 -15.65
N LYS A 99 6.14 18.27 -15.87
CA LYS A 99 7.03 17.20 -16.40
C LYS A 99 6.80 16.90 -17.89
N ARG A 100 6.26 17.85 -18.65
CA ARG A 100 6.35 17.89 -20.11
C ARG A 100 7.29 19.03 -20.49
N SER A 101 8.58 18.78 -20.37
CA SER A 101 9.62 19.54 -21.08
C SER A 101 10.17 18.64 -22.18
#